data_AF-A0A843GWL4-F1
#
_entry.id   AF-A0A843GWL4-F1
#
_cell.length_a   1.000
_cell.length_b   1.000
_cell.length_c   1.000
_cell.angle_alpha   90.00
_cell.angle_beta   90.00
_cell.angle_gamma   90.00
#
_symmetry.space_group_name_H-M   'P 1'
#
loop_
_entity.id
_entity.type
_entity.pdbx_description
1 polymer ?
#
loop_
_entity_poly.entity_id
_entity_poly.type
_entity_poly.pdbx_seq_one_letter_code
_entity_poly.pdbx_strand_id
1 'polypeptide(L)'
;MEAKILSVSKQNIANNLTDTDIQEIEQYSGMMAGVCYMHTPFFDSPVTDPEKSQKRFKRVAETGHHSIADHSFVTVLFENIPKMTAMILNSVGFYNTSEKSGRYTVMSDDNEKYSQNQKLYHKWVQIFEDVIKSYDSEIDNKLREKLSLENARYMLSVFAPSTTMTYTTSIRMWSYIRQFCSVYISCWDDGGASLDLKRTKFNNEVLQCIKDLYNCITRMNLYDAHIVDNKARNFQFLAKQTDYNIWNSKEHYDENYLIKYKVSFASLAQLHRHRTLKYFMCYDGSEESRFYVPRILRGTDLEKEWLEDLNILKETYPIATLVDVVETGLITDFMYKCDERLCGRTQLETMDNCIENLIKFDREYNKSKFMEGQLKWHIKDGIVLMKCN
;
A
#
# COMPACT_ATOMS: atom_id res chain seq x y z
N MET A 1 0.54 -11.79 13.00
CA MET A 1 -0.56 -11.47 12.06
C MET A 1 -1.51 -12.66 11.98
N GLU A 2 -2.79 -12.42 12.22
CA GLU A 2 -3.86 -13.41 12.01
C GLU A 2 -4.63 -13.08 10.73
N ALA A 3 -5.18 -14.08 10.06
CA ALA A 3 -6.01 -13.86 8.89
C ALA A 3 -7.14 -14.86 8.80
N LYS A 4 -8.29 -14.39 8.31
CA LYS A 4 -9.53 -15.15 8.13
C LYS A 4 -10.12 -14.81 6.77
N ILE A 5 -10.60 -15.81 6.05
CA ILE A 5 -11.34 -15.58 4.81
C ILE A 5 -12.74 -15.08 5.17
N LEU A 6 -13.15 -13.94 4.60
CA LEU A 6 -14.49 -13.38 4.80
C LEU A 6 -15.43 -13.69 3.65
N SER A 7 -14.92 -13.72 2.41
CA SER A 7 -15.73 -13.99 1.24
C SER A 7 -14.87 -14.60 0.13
N VAL A 8 -15.52 -15.40 -0.70
CA VAL A 8 -14.97 -15.97 -1.93
C VAL A 8 -16.02 -15.77 -3.01
N SER A 9 -15.62 -15.50 -4.26
CA SER A 9 -16.50 -15.64 -5.41
C SER A 9 -16.98 -17.07 -5.47
N LYS A 10 -18.19 -17.29 -4.96
CA LYS A 10 -18.78 -18.60 -4.76
C LYS A 10 -20.11 -18.70 -5.48
N GLN A 11 -20.41 -19.91 -5.95
CA GLN A 11 -21.71 -20.49 -5.64
C GLN A 11 -21.55 -21.12 -4.23
N ASN A 12 -22.38 -20.70 -3.26
CA ASN A 12 -22.17 -20.77 -1.80
C ASN A 12 -21.85 -22.21 -1.25
N ILE A 13 -20.90 -22.49 -0.33
CA ILE A 13 -20.94 -22.37 1.18
C ILE A 13 -19.54 -22.75 1.80
N ALA A 14 -18.99 -22.01 2.78
CA ALA A 14 -17.95 -22.37 3.82
C ALA A 14 -16.82 -21.32 4.07
N ASN A 15 -16.19 -21.37 5.28
CA ASN A 15 -15.27 -20.37 5.89
C ASN A 15 -13.77 -20.50 5.56
N ASN A 16 -13.33 -21.59 4.92
CA ASN A 16 -11.99 -21.77 4.35
C ASN A 16 -12.14 -22.13 2.87
N LEU A 17 -11.14 -21.87 2.03
CA LEU A 17 -11.08 -22.53 0.72
C LEU A 17 -10.74 -24.00 0.95
N THR A 18 -11.72 -24.85 0.74
CA THR A 18 -11.53 -26.29 0.59
C THR A 18 -10.94 -26.60 -0.79
N ASP A 19 -10.41 -27.81 -0.97
CA ASP A 19 -10.04 -28.27 -2.32
C ASP A 19 -11.24 -28.18 -3.27
N THR A 20 -12.45 -28.40 -2.77
CA THR A 20 -13.71 -28.20 -3.51
C THR A 20 -13.90 -26.75 -3.94
N ASP A 21 -13.62 -25.77 -3.08
CA ASP A 21 -13.76 -24.35 -3.42
C ASP A 21 -12.73 -23.92 -4.46
N ILE A 22 -11.49 -24.43 -4.36
CA ILE A 22 -10.47 -24.22 -5.40
C ILE A 22 -10.94 -24.85 -6.71
N GLN A 23 -11.44 -26.08 -6.69
CA GLN A 23 -12.00 -26.73 -7.88
C GLN A 23 -13.16 -25.95 -8.49
N GLU A 24 -14.07 -25.40 -7.69
CA GLU A 24 -15.17 -24.56 -8.17
C GLU A 24 -14.65 -23.27 -8.83
N ILE A 25 -13.62 -22.64 -8.26
CA ILE A 25 -12.96 -21.48 -8.86
C ILE A 25 -12.25 -21.87 -10.17
N GLU A 26 -11.52 -22.98 -10.20
CA GLU A 26 -10.87 -23.51 -11.41
C GLU A 26 -11.91 -23.80 -12.50
N GLN A 27 -13.03 -24.45 -12.15
CA GLN A 27 -14.13 -24.74 -13.06
C GLN A 27 -14.73 -23.46 -13.62
N TYR A 28 -15.11 -22.50 -12.77
CA TYR A 28 -15.66 -21.22 -13.21
C TYR A 28 -14.69 -20.45 -14.12
N SER A 29 -13.42 -20.39 -13.73
CA SER A 29 -12.35 -19.77 -14.53
C SER A 29 -12.17 -20.50 -15.88
N GLY A 30 -12.28 -21.82 -15.89
CA GLY A 30 -12.28 -22.66 -17.08
C GLY A 30 -13.48 -22.42 -18.00
N MET A 31 -14.65 -22.15 -17.45
CA MET A 31 -15.82 -21.72 -18.23
C MET A 31 -15.54 -20.36 -18.91
N MET A 32 -15.00 -19.39 -18.17
CA MET A 32 -14.62 -18.07 -18.73
C MET A 32 -13.58 -18.20 -19.84
N ALA A 33 -12.59 -19.09 -19.68
CA ALA A 33 -11.62 -19.40 -20.72
C ALA A 33 -12.27 -19.95 -22.00
N GLY A 34 -13.40 -20.65 -21.88
CA GLY A 34 -14.16 -21.19 -22.99
C GLY A 34 -14.95 -20.13 -23.76
N VAL A 35 -15.41 -19.07 -23.10
CA VAL A 35 -16.21 -17.97 -23.71
C VAL A 35 -15.52 -17.37 -24.93
N CYS A 36 -14.20 -17.19 -24.86
CA CYS A 36 -13.41 -16.62 -25.94
C CYS A 36 -13.47 -17.43 -27.25
N TYR A 37 -13.90 -18.69 -27.20
CA TYR A 37 -13.89 -19.63 -28.32
C TYR A 37 -15.29 -20.20 -28.63
N MET A 38 -16.36 -19.55 -28.15
CA MET A 38 -17.73 -20.02 -28.32
C MET A 38 -18.34 -19.62 -29.67
N HIS A 39 -18.99 -20.59 -30.33
CA HIS A 39 -19.84 -20.37 -31.50
C HIS A 39 -21.34 -20.56 -31.20
N THR A 40 -21.69 -20.98 -29.98
CA THR A 40 -23.05 -21.23 -29.49
C THR A 40 -23.32 -20.44 -28.20
N PRO A 41 -24.58 -20.28 -27.76
CA PRO A 41 -24.92 -19.60 -26.50
C PRO A 41 -24.29 -20.24 -25.25
N PHE A 42 -24.03 -19.43 -24.21
CA PHE A 42 -23.25 -19.81 -23.01
C PHE A 42 -23.76 -21.08 -22.30
N PHE A 43 -25.06 -21.09 -21.96
CA PHE A 43 -25.64 -22.15 -21.12
C PHE A 43 -25.88 -23.48 -21.87
N ASP A 44 -25.91 -23.44 -23.20
CA ASP A 44 -26.16 -24.61 -24.05
C ASP A 44 -24.87 -25.14 -24.73
N SER A 45 -23.71 -24.78 -24.17
CA SER A 45 -22.40 -25.09 -24.73
C SER A 45 -21.64 -26.11 -23.90
N PRO A 46 -20.80 -26.97 -24.52
CA PRO A 46 -19.81 -27.80 -23.81
C PRO A 46 -18.82 -27.02 -22.93
N VAL A 47 -18.85 -25.68 -22.99
CA VAL A 47 -18.05 -24.78 -22.16
C VAL A 47 -18.42 -24.85 -20.68
N THR A 48 -19.66 -25.23 -20.32
CA THR A 48 -20.14 -25.31 -18.93
C THR A 48 -19.93 -26.68 -18.27
N ASP A 49 -19.40 -27.67 -19.01
CA ASP A 49 -19.07 -28.99 -18.47
C ASP A 49 -17.96 -28.88 -17.41
N PRO A 50 -18.17 -29.34 -16.15
CA PRO A 50 -17.23 -29.12 -15.06
C PRO A 50 -15.84 -29.73 -15.30
N GLU A 51 -15.76 -30.98 -15.76
CA GLU A 51 -14.48 -31.66 -15.98
C GLU A 51 -13.70 -31.01 -17.13
N LYS A 52 -14.38 -30.71 -18.25
CA LYS A 52 -13.75 -30.03 -19.38
C LYS A 52 -13.31 -28.63 -19.01
N SER A 53 -14.08 -27.93 -18.18
CA SER A 53 -13.73 -26.60 -17.69
C SER A 53 -12.49 -26.63 -16.82
N GLN A 54 -12.40 -27.57 -15.87
CA GLN A 54 -11.22 -27.73 -15.03
C GLN A 54 -9.97 -28.08 -15.86
N LYS A 55 -10.08 -29.04 -16.79
CA LYS A 55 -8.98 -29.39 -17.71
C LYS A 55 -8.56 -28.18 -18.57
N ARG A 56 -9.53 -27.38 -19.03
CA ARG A 56 -9.26 -26.16 -19.79
C ARG A 56 -8.52 -25.14 -18.94
N PHE A 57 -8.96 -24.91 -17.70
CA PHE A 57 -8.31 -24.00 -16.77
C PHE A 57 -6.83 -24.36 -16.61
N LYS A 58 -6.51 -25.61 -16.24
CA LYS A 58 -5.13 -26.07 -16.02
C LYS A 58 -4.25 -25.83 -17.25
N ARG A 59 -4.71 -26.28 -18.42
CA ARG A 59 -3.99 -26.08 -19.69
C ARG A 59 -3.76 -24.60 -20.00
N VAL A 60 -4.77 -23.75 -19.81
CA VAL A 60 -4.68 -22.32 -20.13
C VAL A 60 -3.78 -21.60 -19.13
N ALA A 61 -3.88 -21.93 -17.84
CA ALA A 61 -3.00 -21.42 -16.79
C ALA A 61 -1.54 -21.79 -17.07
N GLU A 62 -1.24 -23.05 -17.38
CA GLU A 62 0.13 -23.51 -17.70
C GLU A 62 0.76 -22.78 -18.91
N THR A 63 -0.05 -22.28 -19.84
CA THR A 63 0.44 -21.46 -20.97
C THR A 63 0.66 -19.98 -20.63
N GLY A 64 0.42 -19.56 -19.38
CA GLY A 64 0.59 -18.18 -18.91
C GLY A 64 -0.64 -17.28 -19.05
N HIS A 65 -1.78 -17.80 -19.52
CA HIS A 65 -3.02 -17.04 -19.71
C HIS A 65 -3.83 -16.95 -18.42
N HIS A 66 -3.25 -16.32 -17.40
CA HIS A 66 -3.81 -16.31 -16.04
C HIS A 66 -5.00 -15.36 -15.84
N SER A 67 -5.37 -14.52 -16.83
CA SER A 67 -6.49 -13.57 -16.68
C SER A 67 -7.84 -14.24 -16.43
N ILE A 68 -7.98 -15.51 -16.81
CA ILE A 68 -9.17 -16.30 -16.54
C ILE A 68 -9.43 -16.49 -15.03
N ALA A 69 -8.37 -16.44 -14.20
CA ALA A 69 -8.47 -16.50 -12.74
C ALA A 69 -8.72 -15.12 -12.09
N ASP A 70 -8.76 -14.04 -12.88
CA ASP A 70 -9.17 -12.71 -12.38
C ASP A 70 -10.70 -12.57 -12.24
N HIS A 71 -11.47 -13.57 -12.69
CA HIS A 71 -12.94 -13.60 -12.52
C HIS A 71 -13.39 -14.05 -11.12
N SER A 72 -12.48 -14.60 -10.31
CA SER A 72 -12.75 -15.10 -8.96
C SER A 72 -11.94 -14.35 -7.92
N PHE A 73 -12.63 -13.72 -6.97
CA PHE A 73 -12.06 -12.88 -5.92
C PHE A 73 -12.19 -13.53 -4.55
N VAL A 74 -11.21 -13.27 -3.69
CA VAL A 74 -11.23 -13.67 -2.28
C VAL A 74 -10.98 -12.45 -1.41
N THR A 75 -11.84 -12.24 -0.42
CA THR A 75 -11.68 -11.23 0.63
C THR A 75 -11.12 -11.87 1.89
N VAL A 76 -10.01 -11.34 2.37
CA VAL A 76 -9.34 -11.76 3.59
C VAL A 76 -9.41 -10.63 4.62
N LEU A 77 -9.78 -10.94 5.85
CA LEU A 77 -9.58 -10.10 7.01
C LEU A 77 -8.21 -10.42 7.60
N PHE A 78 -7.34 -9.43 7.67
CA PHE A 78 -6.10 -9.46 8.42
C PHE A 78 -6.27 -8.73 9.74
N GLU A 79 -5.97 -9.40 10.85
CA GLU A 79 -5.93 -8.83 12.19
C GLU A 79 -4.48 -8.76 12.67
N ASN A 80 -4.13 -7.67 13.37
CA ASN A 80 -2.77 -7.41 13.84
C ASN A 80 -1.74 -7.46 12.68
N ILE A 81 -2.09 -6.86 11.54
CA ILE A 81 -1.19 -6.74 10.40
C ILE A 81 -0.29 -5.52 10.58
N PRO A 82 1.04 -5.64 10.40
CA PRO A 82 1.93 -4.49 10.37
C PRO A 82 1.59 -3.52 9.24
N LYS A 83 1.81 -2.22 9.46
CA LYS A 83 1.59 -1.21 8.41
C LYS A 83 2.45 -1.49 7.18
N MET A 84 3.69 -1.94 7.36
CA MET A 84 4.58 -2.31 6.26
C MET A 84 3.96 -3.41 5.37
N THR A 85 3.42 -4.48 5.97
CA THR A 85 2.76 -5.55 5.21
C THR A 85 1.54 -5.03 4.44
N ALA A 86 0.76 -4.14 5.04
CA ALA A 86 -0.37 -3.49 4.35
C ALA A 86 0.09 -2.63 3.16
N MET A 87 1.20 -1.89 3.30
CA MET A 87 1.79 -1.11 2.19
C MET A 87 2.30 -2.01 1.06
N ILE A 88 2.96 -3.13 1.40
CA ILE A 88 3.42 -4.13 0.42
C ILE A 88 2.23 -4.71 -0.34
N LEU A 89 1.16 -5.13 0.34
CA LEU A 89 -0.06 -5.62 -0.32
C LEU A 89 -0.68 -4.55 -1.22
N ASN A 90 -0.88 -3.34 -0.69
CA ASN A 90 -1.47 -2.23 -1.43
C ASN A 90 -0.62 -1.80 -2.65
N SER A 91 0.67 -2.12 -2.69
CA SER A 91 1.53 -1.77 -3.83
C SER A 91 1.24 -2.56 -5.11
N VAL A 92 0.55 -3.71 -5.01
CA VAL A 92 0.33 -4.57 -6.19
C VAL A 92 -0.69 -4.01 -7.18
N GLY A 93 -1.53 -3.06 -6.75
CA GLY A 93 -2.41 -2.26 -7.61
C GLY A 93 -3.68 -2.94 -8.14
N PHE A 94 -3.88 -4.24 -7.90
CA PHE A 94 -5.10 -4.95 -8.27
C PHE A 94 -5.82 -5.51 -7.03
N TYR A 95 -6.61 -4.69 -6.36
CA TYR A 95 -7.29 -5.06 -5.11
C TYR A 95 -8.34 -4.03 -4.69
N ASN A 96 -9.18 -4.42 -3.73
CA ASN A 96 -9.96 -3.51 -2.88
C ASN A 96 -9.54 -3.70 -1.42
N THR A 97 -9.55 -2.62 -0.63
CA THR A 97 -9.21 -2.72 0.79
C THR A 97 -10.02 -1.76 1.65
N SER A 98 -10.29 -2.18 2.88
CA SER A 98 -10.71 -1.30 3.97
C SER A 98 -9.77 -1.51 5.15
N GLU A 99 -9.16 -0.43 5.64
CA GLU A 99 -8.15 -0.50 6.69
C GLU A 99 -8.58 0.34 7.89
N LYS A 100 -8.38 -0.19 9.10
CA LYS A 100 -8.69 0.49 10.36
C LYS A 100 -7.95 1.83 10.41
N SER A 101 -8.72 2.90 10.59
CA SER A 101 -8.20 4.26 10.54
C SER A 101 -7.63 4.69 11.89
N GLY A 102 -6.33 5.00 11.92
CA GLY A 102 -5.65 5.56 13.10
C GLY A 102 -6.12 6.96 13.53
N ARG A 103 -7.15 7.52 12.88
CA ARG A 103 -7.81 8.77 13.26
C ARG A 103 -8.99 8.56 14.22
N TYR A 104 -9.56 7.36 14.24
CA TYR A 104 -10.80 7.05 14.97
C TYR A 104 -10.58 6.01 16.07
N THR A 105 -9.38 5.44 16.16
CA THR A 105 -9.10 4.33 17.06
C THR A 105 -7.74 4.51 17.71
N VAL A 106 -7.70 4.36 19.03
CA VAL A 106 -6.44 4.21 19.77
C VAL A 106 -5.77 2.93 19.28
N MET A 107 -4.53 3.07 18.81
CA MET A 107 -3.74 1.97 18.26
C MET A 107 -2.94 1.34 19.39
N SER A 108 -3.42 0.24 19.96
CA SER A 108 -2.70 -0.50 20.99
C SER A 108 -1.89 -1.65 20.39
N ASP A 109 -0.76 -1.96 21.02
CA ASP A 109 0.05 -3.14 20.73
C ASP A 109 0.64 -3.62 22.06
N ASP A 110 0.37 -4.88 22.42
CA ASP A 110 0.84 -5.49 23.66
C ASP A 110 2.25 -6.07 23.52
N ASN A 111 2.87 -5.95 22.34
CA ASN A 111 4.23 -6.41 22.11
C ASN A 111 5.24 -5.50 22.81
N GLU A 112 6.00 -6.07 23.74
CA GLU A 112 7.02 -5.39 24.55
C GLU A 112 8.02 -4.59 23.70
N LYS A 113 8.36 -5.09 22.49
CA LYS A 113 9.24 -4.43 21.53
C LYS A 113 8.79 -3.01 21.17
N TYR A 114 7.48 -2.77 21.11
CA TYR A 114 6.88 -1.49 20.72
C TYR A 114 6.29 -0.73 21.91
N SER A 115 6.52 -1.19 23.14
CA SER A 115 6.00 -0.56 24.36
C SER A 115 6.44 0.90 24.50
N GLN A 116 7.66 1.25 24.10
CA GLN A 116 8.14 2.63 24.12
C GLN A 116 7.43 3.49 23.07
N ASN A 117 7.17 2.97 21.87
CA ASN A 117 6.35 3.66 20.86
C ASN A 117 4.96 3.95 21.41
N GLN A 118 4.34 3.00 22.13
CA GLN A 118 3.02 3.17 22.74
C GLN A 118 3.00 4.24 23.84
N LYS A 119 3.98 4.24 24.74
CA LYS A 119 4.12 5.28 25.78
C LYS A 119 4.23 6.67 25.17
N LEU A 120 5.10 6.84 24.16
CA LEU A 120 5.29 8.11 23.49
C LEU A 120 4.06 8.50 22.65
N TYR A 121 3.40 7.55 22.01
CA TYR A 121 2.12 7.79 21.34
C TYR A 121 1.08 8.41 22.29
N HIS A 122 0.86 7.82 23.47
CA HIS A 122 -0.10 8.36 24.44
C HIS A 122 0.31 9.73 25.00
N LYS A 123 1.61 9.94 25.27
CA LYS A 123 2.15 11.26 25.63
C LYS A 123 1.79 12.29 24.55
N TRP A 124 2.07 11.98 23.28
CA TRP A 124 1.85 12.91 22.18
C TRP A 124 0.38 13.12 21.84
N VAL A 125 -0.52 12.16 22.08
CA VAL A 125 -1.97 12.39 22.00
C VAL A 125 -2.38 13.55 22.91
N GLN A 126 -1.92 13.54 24.18
CA GLN A 126 -2.24 14.60 25.14
C GLN A 126 -1.63 15.95 24.73
N ILE A 127 -0.34 15.96 24.32
CA ILE A 127 0.31 17.18 23.84
C ILE A 127 -0.45 17.79 22.64
N PHE A 128 -0.83 16.97 21.65
CA PHE A 128 -1.60 17.48 20.51
C PHE A 128 -2.99 17.97 20.93
N GLU A 129 -3.66 17.32 21.87
CA GLU A 129 -4.96 17.80 22.38
C GLU A 129 -4.86 19.20 22.97
N ASP A 130 -3.79 19.50 23.70
CA ASP A 130 -3.55 20.82 24.29
C ASP A 130 -3.16 21.84 23.23
N VAL A 131 -2.18 21.50 22.37
CA VAL A 131 -1.68 22.40 21.32
C VAL A 131 -2.80 22.78 20.34
N ILE A 132 -3.64 21.82 19.93
CA ILE A 132 -4.74 22.09 19.01
C ILE A 132 -5.80 22.97 19.69
N LYS A 133 -6.12 22.72 20.97
CA LYS A 133 -7.06 23.56 21.73
C LYS A 133 -6.55 24.99 21.93
N SER A 134 -5.23 25.16 22.10
CA SER A 134 -4.61 26.48 22.19
C SER A 134 -4.62 27.22 20.84
N TYR A 135 -4.51 26.49 19.73
CA TYR A 135 -4.56 27.07 18.38
C TYR A 135 -5.98 27.48 17.97
N ASP A 136 -6.98 26.64 18.29
CA ASP A 136 -8.39 26.91 18.06
C ASP A 136 -9.20 26.49 19.30
N SER A 137 -9.59 27.47 20.11
CA SER A 137 -10.32 27.22 21.36
C SER A 137 -11.77 26.78 21.15
N GLU A 138 -12.32 27.00 19.96
CA GLU A 138 -13.72 26.68 19.61
C GLU A 138 -13.84 25.36 18.84
N ILE A 139 -12.72 24.69 18.55
CA ILE A 139 -12.71 23.43 17.82
C ILE A 139 -13.60 22.37 18.48
N ASP A 140 -14.40 21.69 17.66
CA ASP A 140 -15.21 20.57 18.12
C ASP A 140 -14.33 19.49 18.77
N ASN A 141 -14.76 19.00 19.95
CA ASN A 141 -14.00 18.02 20.72
C ASN A 141 -13.70 16.74 19.95
N LYS A 142 -14.65 16.25 19.14
CA LYS A 142 -14.42 15.03 18.34
C LYS A 142 -13.45 15.28 17.20
N LEU A 143 -13.47 16.46 16.59
CA LEU A 143 -12.48 16.84 15.59
C LEU A 143 -11.08 16.97 16.20
N ARG A 144 -10.98 17.61 17.36
CA ARG A 144 -9.73 17.75 18.13
C ARG A 144 -9.11 16.40 18.45
N GLU A 145 -9.88 15.49 19.04
CA GLU A 145 -9.44 14.13 19.35
C GLU A 145 -8.92 13.40 18.09
N LYS A 146 -9.66 13.46 16.98
CA LYS A 146 -9.24 12.83 15.72
C LYS A 146 -7.92 13.39 15.19
N LEU A 147 -7.72 14.70 15.26
CA LEU A 147 -6.49 15.35 14.83
C LEU A 147 -5.33 15.01 15.76
N SER A 148 -5.56 14.92 17.07
CA SER A 148 -4.55 14.49 18.04
C SER A 148 -4.10 13.05 17.78
N LEU A 149 -5.04 12.12 17.56
CA LEU A 149 -4.74 10.73 17.19
C LEU A 149 -3.99 10.66 15.84
N GLU A 150 -4.42 11.44 14.84
CA GLU A 150 -3.79 11.48 13.52
C GLU A 150 -2.33 11.94 13.57
N ASN A 151 -2.01 12.93 14.40
CA ASN A 151 -0.66 13.45 14.54
C ASN A 151 0.17 12.61 15.51
N ALA A 152 -0.39 12.06 16.57
CA ALA A 152 0.36 11.20 17.49
C ALA A 152 0.78 9.87 16.83
N ARG A 153 0.01 9.34 15.88
CA ARG A 153 0.29 8.04 15.23
C ARG A 153 1.66 7.95 14.56
N TYR A 154 2.32 9.06 14.24
CA TYR A 154 3.68 9.06 13.71
C TYR A 154 4.69 8.43 14.69
N MET A 155 4.38 8.38 15.99
CA MET A 155 5.18 7.71 17.01
C MET A 155 5.14 6.18 16.92
N LEU A 156 4.09 5.61 16.34
CA LEU A 156 3.94 4.15 16.23
C LEU A 156 4.94 3.60 15.23
N SER A 157 5.39 2.35 15.41
CA SER A 157 6.26 1.68 14.44
C SER A 157 5.48 1.28 13.19
N VAL A 158 6.10 1.37 12.01
CA VAL A 158 5.54 0.81 10.76
C VAL A 158 5.47 -0.73 10.78
N PHE A 159 6.24 -1.36 11.67
CA PHE A 159 6.29 -2.81 11.87
C PHE A 159 5.43 -3.31 13.05
N ALA A 160 4.82 -2.40 13.82
CA ALA A 160 3.94 -2.76 14.92
C ALA A 160 2.66 -3.47 14.39
N PRO A 161 2.34 -4.70 14.84
CA PRO A 161 1.15 -5.44 14.46
C PRO A 161 -0.13 -4.84 15.09
N SER A 162 -0.53 -3.65 14.64
CA SER A 162 -1.50 -2.80 15.35
C SER A 162 -2.76 -2.47 14.53
N THR A 163 -2.83 -2.88 13.25
CA THR A 163 -3.95 -2.55 12.38
C THR A 163 -4.75 -3.78 11.95
N THR A 164 -5.95 -3.52 11.44
CA THR A 164 -6.87 -4.51 10.89
C THR A 164 -7.21 -4.06 9.47
N MET A 165 -7.20 -4.99 8.53
CA MET A 165 -7.42 -4.68 7.11
C MET A 165 -8.23 -5.78 6.46
N THR A 166 -9.32 -5.43 5.77
CA THR A 166 -9.92 -6.32 4.78
C THR A 166 -9.24 -6.08 3.43
N TYR A 167 -8.95 -7.15 2.71
CA TYR A 167 -8.25 -7.09 1.44
C TYR A 167 -8.87 -8.10 0.47
N THR A 168 -9.34 -7.60 -0.66
CA THR A 168 -9.99 -8.38 -1.71
C THR A 168 -9.16 -8.32 -2.98
N THR A 169 -8.76 -9.47 -3.50
CA THR A 169 -8.13 -9.57 -4.83
C THR A 169 -8.42 -10.93 -5.47
N SER A 170 -8.00 -11.13 -6.72
CA SER A 170 -8.25 -12.37 -7.46
C SER A 170 -7.35 -13.53 -7.00
N ILE A 171 -7.76 -14.77 -7.29
CA ILE A 171 -6.91 -15.96 -7.08
C ILE A 171 -5.60 -15.86 -7.85
N ARG A 172 -5.62 -15.30 -9.07
CA ARG A 172 -4.38 -15.01 -9.80
C ARG A 172 -3.46 -14.12 -9.00
N MET A 173 -3.97 -13.02 -8.45
CA MET A 173 -3.15 -12.06 -7.74
C MET A 173 -2.65 -12.64 -6.40
N TRP A 174 -3.46 -13.40 -5.67
CA TRP A 174 -3.01 -14.11 -4.48
C TRP A 174 -1.87 -15.11 -4.80
N SER A 175 -2.02 -15.86 -5.90
CA SER A 175 -0.97 -16.78 -6.38
C SER A 175 0.33 -16.05 -6.71
N TYR A 176 0.25 -14.86 -7.31
CA TYR A 176 1.43 -14.03 -7.56
C TYR A 176 2.03 -13.43 -6.31
N ILE A 177 1.22 -12.91 -5.37
CA ILE A 177 1.73 -12.37 -4.10
C ILE A 177 2.51 -13.45 -3.36
N ARG A 178 2.00 -14.69 -3.32
CA ARG A 178 2.71 -15.82 -2.72
C ARG A 178 4.08 -16.06 -3.38
N GLN A 179 4.12 -16.03 -4.71
CA GLN A 179 5.37 -16.21 -5.47
C GLN A 179 6.34 -15.07 -5.25
N PHE A 180 5.87 -13.81 -5.25
CA PHE A 180 6.70 -12.65 -4.95
C PHE A 180 7.31 -12.76 -3.55
N CYS A 181 6.55 -13.23 -2.56
CA CYS A 181 7.10 -13.53 -1.24
C CYS A 181 8.15 -14.64 -1.30
N SER A 182 7.87 -15.74 -2.00
CA SER A 182 8.81 -16.86 -2.13
C SER A 182 10.13 -16.43 -2.77
N VAL A 183 10.08 -15.69 -3.88
CA VAL A 183 11.24 -15.14 -4.58
C VAL A 183 12.01 -14.20 -3.65
N TYR A 184 11.29 -13.30 -2.97
CA TYR A 184 11.92 -12.41 -2.01
C TYR A 184 12.64 -13.23 -0.94
N ILE A 185 11.99 -14.20 -0.29
CA ILE A 185 12.58 -15.02 0.79
C ILE A 185 13.82 -15.80 0.30
N SER A 186 13.76 -16.42 -0.89
CA SER A 186 14.89 -17.19 -1.43
C SER A 186 16.14 -16.33 -1.65
N CYS A 187 15.97 -15.05 -2.01
CA CYS A 187 17.09 -14.12 -2.11
C CYS A 187 17.83 -13.88 -0.77
N TRP A 188 17.23 -14.25 0.37
CA TRP A 188 17.83 -14.11 1.70
C TRP A 188 18.45 -15.41 2.25
N ASP A 189 17.89 -16.57 1.88
CA ASP A 189 18.24 -17.86 2.48
C ASP A 189 19.40 -18.58 1.74
N ASP A 190 19.60 -18.36 0.44
CA ASP A 190 20.57 -19.14 -0.37
C ASP A 190 22.03 -18.64 -0.36
N GLY A 191 22.41 -17.73 0.54
CA GLY A 191 23.76 -17.11 0.52
C GLY A 191 24.08 -16.39 -0.80
N GLY A 192 23.05 -16.15 -1.63
CA GLY A 192 23.15 -15.75 -3.02
C GLY A 192 23.35 -14.25 -3.17
N ALA A 193 24.57 -13.90 -3.55
CA ALA A 193 24.98 -12.60 -4.06
C ALA A 193 24.32 -12.24 -5.41
N SER A 194 22.99 -12.19 -5.49
CA SER A 194 22.30 -11.60 -6.67
C SER A 194 21.68 -10.24 -6.38
N LEU A 195 21.37 -9.93 -5.13
CA LEU A 195 20.97 -8.60 -4.70
C LEU A 195 21.92 -8.18 -3.58
N ASP A 196 22.56 -7.03 -3.72
CA ASP A 196 23.48 -6.43 -2.74
C ASP A 196 22.70 -5.89 -1.53
N LEU A 197 21.82 -6.74 -0.96
CA LEU A 197 20.91 -6.40 0.11
C LEU A 197 21.70 -6.24 1.40
N LYS A 198 21.97 -4.99 1.74
CA LYS A 198 22.50 -4.64 3.06
C LYS A 198 21.62 -5.29 4.13
N ARG A 199 22.23 -6.12 4.97
CA ARG A 199 21.59 -6.71 6.16
C ARG A 199 21.39 -5.64 7.23
N THR A 200 20.49 -4.70 6.97
CA THR A 200 20.06 -3.68 7.91
C THR A 200 18.96 -4.25 8.81
N LYS A 201 18.74 -3.63 9.98
CA LYS A 201 17.61 -3.97 10.85
C LYS A 201 16.28 -3.81 10.10
N PHE A 202 16.13 -2.74 9.32
CA PHE A 202 14.95 -2.48 8.50
C PHE A 202 14.64 -3.65 7.57
N ASN A 203 15.64 -4.11 6.80
CA ASN A 203 15.42 -5.19 5.85
C ASN A 203 15.11 -6.53 6.54
N ASN A 204 15.65 -6.77 7.73
CA ASN A 204 15.27 -7.93 8.55
C ASN A 204 13.80 -7.88 8.98
N GLU A 205 13.30 -6.70 9.38
CA GLU A 205 11.88 -6.51 9.72
C GLU A 205 10.97 -6.70 8.49
N VAL A 206 11.37 -6.20 7.32
CA VAL A 206 10.66 -6.41 6.04
C VAL A 206 10.65 -7.90 5.69
N LEU A 207 11.77 -8.60 5.82
CA LEU A 207 11.85 -10.05 5.59
C LEU A 207 10.88 -10.80 6.51
N GLN A 208 10.81 -10.44 7.79
CA GLN A 208 9.87 -11.07 8.72
C GLN A 208 8.41 -10.82 8.29
N CYS A 209 8.07 -9.59 7.90
CA CYS A 209 6.74 -9.27 7.36
C CYS A 209 6.38 -10.12 6.13
N ILE A 210 7.34 -10.36 5.23
CA ILE A 210 7.14 -11.14 4.01
C ILE A 210 7.04 -12.65 4.32
N LYS A 211 7.86 -13.17 5.25
CA LYS A 211 7.75 -14.56 5.75
C LYS A 211 6.38 -14.80 6.38
N ASP A 212 5.91 -13.87 7.22
CA ASP A 212 4.59 -13.94 7.84
C ASP A 212 3.47 -13.93 6.79
N LEU A 213 3.56 -13.06 5.78
CA LEU A 213 2.59 -12.99 4.68
C LEU A 213 2.58 -14.28 3.85
N TYR A 214 3.74 -14.81 3.46
CA TYR A 214 3.87 -16.07 2.74
C TYR A 214 3.22 -17.24 3.49
N ASN A 215 3.55 -17.38 4.78
CA ASN A 215 3.01 -18.43 5.64
C ASN A 215 1.49 -18.28 5.78
N CYS A 216 1.00 -17.05 5.90
CA CYS A 216 -0.42 -16.75 6.00
C CYS A 216 -1.19 -17.18 4.74
N ILE A 217 -0.72 -16.78 3.55
CA ILE A 217 -1.33 -17.14 2.27
C ILE A 217 -1.29 -18.66 2.06
N THR A 218 -0.15 -19.30 2.37
CA THR A 218 0.02 -20.76 2.22
C THR A 218 -0.90 -21.53 3.16
N ARG A 219 -1.00 -21.13 4.44
CA ARG A 219 -1.87 -21.78 5.43
C ARG A 219 -3.35 -21.70 5.06
N MET A 220 -3.78 -20.60 4.43
CA MET A 220 -5.16 -20.40 3.98
C MET A 220 -5.44 -21.01 2.59
N ASN A 221 -4.45 -21.64 1.96
CA ASN A 221 -4.55 -22.19 0.61
C ASN A 221 -5.02 -21.17 -0.44
N LEU A 222 -4.59 -19.90 -0.33
CA LEU A 222 -4.99 -18.82 -1.25
C LEU A 222 -4.11 -18.79 -2.50
N TYR A 223 -3.82 -19.93 -3.13
CA TYR A 223 -3.01 -19.95 -4.34
C TYR A 223 -3.32 -21.18 -5.19
N ASP A 224 -3.00 -21.08 -6.47
CA ASP A 224 -3.07 -22.17 -7.42
C ASP A 224 -1.66 -22.49 -7.96
N ALA A 225 -1.27 -23.76 -7.95
CA ALA A 225 0.05 -24.20 -8.37
C ALA A 225 0.29 -24.09 -9.89
N HIS A 226 -0.77 -24.07 -10.71
CA HIS A 226 -0.69 -23.89 -12.16
C HIS A 226 -0.55 -22.41 -12.56
N ILE A 227 -0.84 -21.48 -11.64
CA ILE A 227 -0.64 -20.03 -11.88
C ILE A 227 0.76 -19.64 -11.42
N VAL A 228 1.72 -19.69 -12.34
CA VAL A 228 3.12 -19.32 -12.07
C VAL A 228 3.47 -18.02 -12.81
N ASP A 229 3.96 -16.99 -12.11
CA ASP A 229 4.37 -15.76 -12.76
C ASP A 229 5.57 -16.00 -13.70
N ASN A 230 5.30 -15.90 -15.01
CA ASN A 230 6.31 -16.04 -16.07
C ASN A 230 6.84 -14.68 -16.56
N LYS A 231 6.54 -13.59 -15.85
CA LYS A 231 6.90 -12.21 -16.23
C LYS A 231 7.97 -11.59 -15.33
N ALA A 232 8.57 -12.38 -14.44
CA ALA A 232 9.60 -11.94 -13.49
C ALA A 232 9.20 -10.69 -12.68
N ARG A 233 7.91 -10.60 -12.29
CA ARG A 233 7.42 -9.53 -11.42
C ARG A 233 7.82 -9.80 -9.98
N ASN A 234 7.88 -8.73 -9.20
CA ASN A 234 8.21 -8.77 -7.78
C ASN A 234 7.55 -7.58 -7.06
N PHE A 235 7.82 -7.43 -5.76
CA PHE A 235 7.42 -6.25 -5.00
C PHE A 235 8.27 -5.02 -5.35
N GLN A 236 8.14 -4.49 -6.57
CA GLN A 236 8.93 -3.36 -7.07
C GLN A 236 8.83 -2.13 -6.16
N PHE A 237 7.74 -1.99 -5.40
CA PHE A 237 7.60 -1.00 -4.35
C PHE A 237 8.80 -0.97 -3.39
N LEU A 238 9.35 -2.13 -3.05
CA LEU A 238 10.58 -2.29 -2.28
C LEU A 238 11.78 -2.14 -3.23
N ALA A 239 11.98 -0.93 -3.76
CA ALA A 239 12.86 -0.72 -4.91
C ALA A 239 14.31 -1.11 -4.60
N LYS A 240 14.84 -0.65 -3.45
CA LYS A 240 16.19 -1.02 -3.01
C LYS A 240 16.30 -2.52 -2.72
N GLN A 241 15.22 -3.17 -2.27
CA GLN A 241 15.23 -4.59 -1.95
C GLN A 241 15.05 -5.51 -3.17
N THR A 242 14.62 -4.96 -4.30
CA THR A 242 14.39 -5.71 -5.55
C THR A 242 15.35 -5.28 -6.66
N ASP A 243 16.34 -4.43 -6.33
CA ASP A 243 17.29 -3.81 -7.26
C ASP A 243 16.62 -3.13 -8.48
N TYR A 244 15.38 -2.67 -8.27
CA TYR A 244 14.62 -1.92 -9.26
C TYR A 244 15.09 -0.46 -9.21
N ASN A 245 16.32 -0.20 -9.67
CA ASN A 245 17.16 1.02 -9.66
C ASN A 245 16.53 2.34 -10.15
N ILE A 246 15.22 2.51 -10.03
CA ILE A 246 14.39 3.62 -10.46
C ILE A 246 14.81 4.95 -9.83
N TRP A 247 15.42 4.93 -8.64
CA TRP A 247 15.97 6.12 -7.99
C TRP A 247 17.10 6.78 -8.78
N ASN A 248 17.75 6.08 -9.71
CA ASN A 248 18.75 6.65 -10.61
C ASN A 248 18.13 7.39 -11.82
N SER A 249 16.82 7.26 -12.05
CA SER A 249 16.13 7.92 -13.16
C SER A 249 16.07 9.44 -12.98
N LYS A 250 15.92 10.22 -14.05
CA LYS A 250 15.77 11.68 -13.95
C LYS A 250 14.31 12.07 -13.72
N GLU A 251 14.09 13.05 -12.86
CA GLU A 251 12.77 13.67 -12.72
C GLU A 251 12.36 14.34 -14.04
N HIS A 252 11.10 14.21 -14.39
CA HIS A 252 10.47 14.91 -15.50
C HIS A 252 8.98 15.09 -15.21
N TYR A 253 8.48 16.28 -15.51
CA TYR A 253 7.12 16.72 -15.23
C TYR A 253 6.39 16.91 -16.58
N ASP A 254 5.88 15.82 -17.14
CA ASP A 254 5.22 15.79 -18.45
C ASP A 254 3.93 14.95 -18.39
N GLU A 255 3.25 14.75 -19.52
CA GLU A 255 2.03 13.94 -19.64
C GLU A 255 2.21 12.52 -19.09
N ASN A 256 3.38 11.93 -19.29
CA ASN A 256 3.92 10.81 -18.53
C ASN A 256 5.05 11.33 -17.66
N TYR A 257 5.00 11.09 -16.35
CA TYR A 257 5.94 11.72 -15.42
C TYR A 257 6.68 10.70 -14.57
N LEU A 258 7.82 11.16 -14.04
CA LEU A 258 8.51 10.56 -12.92
C LEU A 258 8.96 11.70 -12.01
N ILE A 259 8.50 11.67 -10.76
CA ILE A 259 8.84 12.69 -9.76
C ILE A 259 9.40 12.01 -8.52
N LYS A 260 10.20 12.75 -7.77
CA LYS A 260 10.84 12.28 -6.54
C LYS A 260 10.56 13.24 -5.41
N TYR A 261 10.35 12.67 -4.23
CA TYR A 261 10.13 13.45 -3.02
C TYR A 261 10.39 12.59 -1.78
N LYS A 262 10.53 13.26 -0.64
CA LYS A 262 10.60 12.61 0.68
C LYS A 262 9.28 12.80 1.40
N VAL A 263 8.74 11.70 1.93
CA VAL A 263 7.53 11.69 2.75
C VAL A 263 7.67 10.63 3.83
N SER A 264 6.90 10.75 4.91
CA SER A 264 6.85 9.75 5.96
C SER A 264 6.23 8.44 5.47
N PHE A 265 6.43 7.34 6.21
CA PHE A 265 5.67 6.11 5.98
C PHE A 265 4.16 6.32 6.05
N ALA A 266 3.68 7.25 6.88
CA ALA A 266 2.26 7.56 6.99
C ALA A 266 1.70 8.18 5.70
N SER A 267 2.42 9.14 5.12
CA SER A 267 2.04 9.77 3.86
C SER A 267 2.17 8.80 2.68
N LEU A 268 3.26 8.03 2.61
CA LEU A 268 3.42 7.01 1.57
C LEU A 268 2.29 5.97 1.60
N ALA A 269 1.89 5.50 2.79
CA ALA A 269 0.77 4.58 2.93
C ALA A 269 -0.56 5.16 2.42
N GLN A 270 -0.77 6.47 2.54
CA GLN A 270 -1.96 7.13 1.99
C GLN A 270 -1.90 7.35 0.49
N LEU A 271 -0.73 7.72 -0.03
CA LEU A 271 -0.49 7.89 -1.46
C LEU A 271 -0.77 6.59 -2.21
N HIS A 272 -0.35 5.45 -1.66
CA HIS A 272 -0.60 4.11 -2.20
C HIS A 272 -2.08 3.75 -2.40
N ARG A 273 -2.99 4.36 -1.64
CA ARG A 273 -4.43 4.09 -1.80
C ARG A 273 -4.99 4.67 -3.09
N HIS A 274 -4.25 5.58 -3.73
CA HIS A 274 -4.54 6.08 -5.06
C HIS A 274 -3.99 5.09 -6.11
N ARG A 275 -4.79 4.07 -6.42
CA ARG A 275 -4.40 2.84 -7.14
C ARG A 275 -3.99 3.02 -8.60
N THR A 276 -4.16 4.21 -9.18
CA THR A 276 -3.82 4.47 -10.59
C THR A 276 -2.36 4.86 -10.79
N LEU A 277 -1.66 5.27 -9.72
CA LEU A 277 -0.25 5.68 -9.76
C LEU A 277 0.67 4.57 -9.24
N LYS A 278 1.94 4.63 -9.65
CA LYS A 278 2.98 3.71 -9.17
C LYS A 278 3.95 4.44 -8.26
N TYR A 279 4.29 3.76 -7.16
CA TYR A 279 5.15 4.28 -6.11
C TYR A 279 6.25 3.28 -5.80
N PHE A 280 7.46 3.80 -5.61
CA PHE A 280 8.66 3.03 -5.32
C PHE A 280 9.35 3.62 -4.10
N MET A 281 9.34 2.88 -3.00
CA MET A 281 10.06 3.24 -1.79
C MET A 281 11.55 2.93 -1.96
N CYS A 282 12.36 3.98 -1.88
CA CYS A 282 13.80 3.92 -2.06
C CYS A 282 14.51 3.98 -0.70
N TYR A 283 14.16 3.05 0.19
CA TYR A 283 14.65 3.03 1.57
C TYR A 283 15.05 1.62 2.00
N ASP A 284 16.23 1.49 2.61
CA ASP A 284 16.80 0.25 3.11
C ASP A 284 17.25 0.36 4.58
N GLY A 285 17.00 1.50 5.24
CA GLY A 285 17.44 1.77 6.60
C GLY A 285 18.96 1.89 6.78
N SER A 286 19.72 2.10 5.71
CA SER A 286 21.18 2.34 5.80
C SER A 286 21.55 3.81 5.99
N GLU A 287 20.63 4.72 5.66
CA GLU A 287 20.79 6.17 5.83
C GLU A 287 20.34 6.60 7.23
N GLU A 288 20.84 7.74 7.71
CA GLU A 288 20.41 8.32 8.98
C GLU A 288 18.91 8.66 8.92
N SER A 289 18.16 8.16 9.90
CA SER A 289 16.73 8.41 10.03
C SER A 289 16.43 9.90 10.15
N ARG A 290 15.60 10.41 9.25
CA ARG A 290 14.97 11.73 9.37
C ARG A 290 13.49 11.55 9.63
N PHE A 291 12.89 12.50 10.34
CA PHE A 291 11.50 12.39 10.75
C PHE A 291 10.66 13.55 10.27
N TYR A 292 9.41 13.25 9.93
CA TYR A 292 8.39 14.26 9.67
C TYR A 292 8.04 15.00 10.96
N VAL A 293 7.99 16.34 10.87
CA VAL A 293 7.51 17.21 11.95
C VAL A 293 6.14 17.78 11.56
N PRO A 294 5.08 17.47 12.32
CA PRO A 294 3.76 18.07 12.13
C PRO A 294 3.82 19.60 12.12
N ARG A 295 3.11 20.23 11.16
CA ARG A 295 3.20 21.68 10.91
C ARG A 295 2.94 22.53 12.16
N ILE A 296 2.02 22.11 13.03
CA ILE A 296 1.67 22.82 14.26
C ILE A 296 2.80 22.87 15.30
N LEU A 297 3.81 22.00 15.19
CA LEU A 297 4.95 21.98 16.10
C LEU A 297 6.15 22.78 15.56
N ARG A 298 6.21 23.02 14.24
CA ARG A 298 7.39 23.63 13.60
C ARG A 298 7.69 25.02 14.16
N GLY A 299 8.95 25.27 14.51
CA GLY A 299 9.42 26.51 15.11
C GLY A 299 9.09 26.68 16.60
N THR A 300 8.51 25.67 17.25
CA THR A 300 8.18 25.67 18.69
C THR A 300 9.17 24.82 19.49
N ASP A 301 9.20 24.94 20.82
CA ASP A 301 10.04 24.04 21.64
C ASP A 301 9.57 22.58 21.58
N LEU A 302 8.30 22.34 21.26
CA LEU A 302 7.76 20.99 21.07
C LEU A 302 8.33 20.30 19.82
N GLU A 303 8.86 21.03 18.83
CA GLU A 303 9.57 20.41 17.70
C GLU A 303 10.84 19.69 18.18
N LYS A 304 11.57 20.27 19.15
CA LYS A 304 12.78 19.66 19.71
C LYS A 304 12.42 18.39 20.46
N GLU A 305 11.43 18.46 21.36
CA GLU A 305 10.94 17.31 22.12
C GLU A 305 10.41 16.20 21.20
N TRP A 306 9.72 16.56 20.12
CA TRP A 306 9.23 15.62 19.09
C TRP A 306 10.38 14.84 18.43
N LEU A 307 11.42 15.54 18.01
CA LEU A 307 12.58 14.94 17.37
C LEU A 307 13.41 14.10 18.35
N GLU A 308 13.56 14.54 19.59
CA GLU A 308 14.23 13.78 20.65
C GLU A 308 13.51 12.45 20.93
N ASP A 309 12.19 12.50 21.11
CA ASP A 309 11.35 11.32 21.32
C ASP A 309 11.42 10.35 20.13
N LEU A 310 11.37 10.84 18.89
CA LEU A 310 11.49 10.00 17.70
C LEU A 310 12.89 9.40 17.52
N ASN A 311 13.94 10.11 17.94
CA ASN A 311 15.30 9.59 17.90
C ASN A 311 15.48 8.41 18.88
N ILE A 312 14.78 8.41 20.02
CA ILE A 312 14.70 7.22 20.90
C ILE A 312 14.09 6.03 20.16
N LEU A 313 13.10 6.29 19.29
CA LEU A 313 12.36 5.26 18.55
C LEU A 313 13.02 4.82 17.24
N LYS A 314 14.12 5.42 16.80
CA LYS A 314 14.68 5.25 15.44
C LYS A 314 14.89 3.79 15.01
N GLU A 315 15.24 2.92 15.96
CA GLU A 315 15.51 1.49 15.71
C GLU A 315 14.23 0.66 15.57
N THR A 316 13.07 1.20 15.97
CA THR A 316 11.76 0.58 15.73
C THR A 316 11.06 1.16 14.52
N TYR A 317 11.69 2.08 13.77
CA TYR A 317 11.16 2.67 12.53
C TYR A 317 9.77 3.29 12.74
N PRO A 318 9.69 4.41 13.49
CA PRO A 318 8.42 5.10 13.69
C PRO A 318 7.85 5.53 12.33
N ILE A 319 6.53 5.60 12.24
CA ILE A 319 5.81 5.97 11.02
C ILE A 319 6.19 7.39 10.57
N ALA A 320 6.73 8.22 11.47
CA ALA A 320 7.35 9.51 11.19
C ALA A 320 8.55 9.45 10.23
N THR A 321 9.23 8.31 10.11
CA THR A 321 10.46 8.18 9.30
C THR A 321 10.21 8.58 7.86
N LEU A 322 10.97 9.57 7.39
CA LEU A 322 10.96 10.04 6.02
C LEU A 322 11.72 9.07 5.12
N VAL A 323 11.09 8.70 4.01
CA VAL A 323 11.67 7.83 2.98
C VAL A 323 11.66 8.54 1.63
N ASP A 324 12.67 8.24 0.81
CA ASP A 324 12.68 8.66 -0.59
C ASP A 324 11.66 7.83 -1.37
N VAL A 325 10.88 8.52 -2.18
CA VAL A 325 9.83 7.93 -3.00
C VAL A 325 10.03 8.39 -4.43
N VAL A 326 9.93 7.43 -5.36
CA VAL A 326 9.70 7.74 -6.76
C VAL A 326 8.24 7.46 -7.07
N GLU A 327 7.55 8.44 -7.64
CA GLU A 327 6.19 8.33 -8.15
C GLU A 327 6.19 8.47 -9.67
N THR A 328 5.39 7.66 -10.35
CA THR A 328 5.22 7.73 -11.81
C THR A 328 3.78 7.41 -12.22
N GLY A 329 3.35 8.01 -13.33
CA GLY A 329 2.03 7.80 -13.91
C GLY A 329 1.74 8.77 -15.05
N LEU A 330 0.48 8.88 -15.43
CA LEU A 330 -0.01 9.89 -16.36
C LEU A 330 -0.46 11.14 -15.60
N ILE A 331 -0.35 12.31 -16.23
CA ILE A 331 -0.81 13.57 -15.64
C ILE A 331 -2.29 13.52 -15.25
N THR A 332 -3.12 12.82 -16.02
CA THR A 332 -4.54 12.61 -15.71
C THR A 332 -4.76 11.81 -14.44
N ASP A 333 -3.91 10.81 -14.17
CA ASP A 333 -3.96 10.04 -12.93
C ASP A 333 -3.47 10.90 -11.75
N PHE A 334 -2.48 11.77 -11.98
CA PHE A 334 -2.06 12.73 -10.96
C PHE A 334 -3.16 13.75 -10.65
N MET A 335 -3.91 14.26 -11.65
CA MET A 335 -5.07 15.12 -11.41
C MET A 335 -6.16 14.37 -10.62
N TYR A 336 -6.43 13.12 -10.95
CA TYR A 336 -7.36 12.30 -10.18
C TYR A 336 -6.91 12.11 -8.72
N LYS A 337 -5.59 12.03 -8.47
CA LYS A 337 -5.05 12.08 -7.10
C LYS A 337 -5.35 13.44 -6.45
N CYS A 338 -5.15 14.54 -7.17
CA CYS A 338 -5.45 15.88 -6.67
C CYS A 338 -6.93 16.03 -6.27
N ASP A 339 -7.85 15.49 -7.06
CA ASP A 339 -9.28 15.43 -6.72
C ASP A 339 -9.54 14.76 -5.36
N GLU A 340 -8.73 13.79 -4.95
CA GLU A 340 -8.91 13.09 -3.68
C GLU A 340 -8.05 13.65 -2.53
N ARG A 341 -6.94 14.32 -2.84
CA ARG A 341 -5.86 14.61 -1.87
C ARG A 341 -5.57 16.10 -1.66
N LEU A 342 -6.13 17.02 -2.47
CA LEU A 342 -6.14 18.47 -2.16
C LEU A 342 -7.15 18.83 -1.06
N CYS A 343 -7.16 18.03 0.01
CA CYS A 343 -8.03 18.18 1.17
C CYS A 343 -7.27 17.73 2.43
N GLY A 344 -7.00 18.68 3.33
CA GLY A 344 -6.26 18.43 4.57
C GLY A 344 -6.98 17.52 5.55
N ARG A 345 -8.29 17.29 5.34
CA ARG A 345 -9.12 16.41 6.16
C ARG A 345 -8.76 14.93 6.03
N THR A 346 -7.94 14.52 5.04
CA THR A 346 -7.52 13.12 4.89
C THR A 346 -6.17 12.84 5.55
N GLN A 347 -5.18 13.71 5.30
CA GLN A 347 -3.91 13.81 6.04
C GLN A 347 -3.17 15.05 5.52
N LEU A 348 -2.74 15.94 6.41
CA LEU A 348 -2.09 17.20 6.04
C LEU A 348 -0.79 17.01 5.23
N GLU A 349 0.11 16.12 5.65
CA GLU A 349 1.38 15.87 4.94
C GLU A 349 1.18 15.41 3.49
N THR A 350 0.21 14.52 3.25
CA THR A 350 -0.11 14.05 1.89
C THR A 350 -0.64 15.19 1.03
N MET A 351 -1.48 16.05 1.61
CA MET A 351 -2.00 17.24 0.91
C MET A 351 -0.87 18.21 0.55
N ASP A 352 0.02 18.52 1.50
CA ASP A 352 1.17 19.40 1.28
C ASP A 352 2.07 18.85 0.16
N ASN A 353 2.36 17.55 0.17
CA ASN A 353 3.09 16.88 -0.91
C ASN A 353 2.39 16.98 -2.27
N CYS A 354 1.06 16.85 -2.31
CA CYS A 354 0.30 17.02 -3.56
C CYS A 354 0.36 18.46 -4.07
N ILE A 355 0.23 19.45 -3.19
CA ILE A 355 0.34 20.88 -3.52
C ILE A 355 1.73 21.17 -4.09
N GLU A 356 2.78 20.74 -3.42
CA GLU A 356 4.16 20.97 -3.85
C GLU A 356 4.42 20.41 -5.25
N ASN A 357 4.00 19.17 -5.52
CA ASN A 357 4.20 18.56 -6.83
C ASN A 357 3.31 19.19 -7.90
N LEU A 358 2.07 19.56 -7.57
CA LEU A 358 1.18 20.26 -8.49
C LEU A 358 1.76 21.62 -8.93
N ILE A 359 2.36 22.38 -7.99
CA ILE A 359 3.06 23.63 -8.30
C ILE A 359 4.29 23.38 -9.19
N LYS A 360 5.01 22.27 -9.01
CA LYS A 360 6.13 21.93 -9.89
C LYS A 360 5.66 21.66 -11.32
N PHE A 361 4.58 20.89 -11.50
CA PHE A 361 3.97 20.70 -12.83
C PHE A 361 3.55 22.03 -13.47
N ASP A 362 2.98 22.95 -12.69
CA ASP A 362 2.59 24.28 -13.19
C ASP A 362 3.77 25.13 -13.66
N ARG A 363 4.91 25.02 -12.99
CA ARG A 363 6.12 25.79 -13.30
C ARG A 363 6.86 25.30 -14.55
N GLU A 364 6.49 24.16 -15.12
CA GLU A 364 7.12 23.66 -16.33
C GLU A 364 6.92 24.59 -17.51
N TYR A 365 7.99 24.91 -18.24
CA TYR A 365 7.94 25.92 -19.30
C TYR A 365 7.34 25.40 -20.60
N ASN A 366 7.50 24.11 -20.90
CA ASN A 366 7.13 23.50 -22.19
C ASN A 366 5.92 22.58 -22.06
N LYS A 367 4.85 23.04 -21.39
CA LYS A 367 3.63 22.24 -21.23
C LYS A 367 2.89 22.09 -22.56
N SER A 368 2.37 20.90 -22.82
CA SER A 368 1.43 20.70 -23.92
C SER A 368 0.09 21.40 -23.63
N LYS A 369 -0.68 21.72 -24.67
CA LYS A 369 -2.06 22.24 -24.50
C LYS A 369 -2.95 21.27 -23.71
N PHE A 370 -2.68 19.97 -23.82
CA PHE A 370 -3.41 18.96 -23.07
C PHE A 370 -3.10 19.06 -21.58
N MET A 371 -1.82 19.12 -21.21
CA MET A 371 -1.37 19.28 -19.83
C MET A 371 -1.86 20.60 -19.21
N GLU A 372 -1.76 21.72 -19.94
CA GLU A 372 -2.37 23.00 -19.51
C GLU A 372 -3.87 22.86 -19.25
N GLY A 373 -4.56 22.13 -20.14
CA GLY A 373 -5.98 21.81 -20.01
C GLY A 373 -6.32 20.96 -18.79
N GLN A 374 -5.40 20.13 -18.30
CA GLN A 374 -5.57 19.35 -17.07
C GLN A 374 -5.31 20.21 -15.83
N LEU A 375 -4.21 20.97 -15.80
CA LEU A 375 -3.80 21.75 -14.64
C LEU A 375 -4.78 22.85 -14.25
N LYS A 376 -5.44 23.48 -15.23
CA LYS A 376 -6.40 24.59 -14.99
C LYS A 376 -7.57 24.24 -14.06
N TRP A 377 -7.87 22.95 -13.89
CA TRP A 377 -8.93 22.47 -12.97
C TRP A 377 -8.52 22.57 -11.51
N HIS A 378 -7.21 22.57 -11.24
CA HIS A 378 -6.64 22.56 -9.89
C HIS A 378 -5.76 23.77 -9.60
N ILE A 379 -5.45 24.59 -10.61
CA ILE A 379 -4.64 25.79 -10.47
C ILE A 379 -5.29 26.92 -11.23
N LYS A 380 -5.43 28.07 -10.58
CA LYS A 380 -5.89 29.31 -11.18
C LYS A 380 -4.98 30.45 -10.74
N ASP A 381 -4.40 31.17 -11.70
CA ASP A 381 -3.53 32.32 -11.44
C ASP A 381 -2.35 31.99 -10.50
N GLY A 382 -1.80 30.77 -10.61
CA GLY A 382 -0.72 30.26 -9.75
C GLY A 382 -1.16 29.83 -8.35
N ILE A 383 -2.47 29.87 -8.05
CA ILE A 383 -3.05 29.47 -6.77
C ILE A 383 -3.68 28.08 -6.93
N VAL A 384 -3.29 27.15 -6.05
CA VAL A 384 -3.89 25.81 -6.00
C VAL A 384 -5.31 25.90 -5.44
N LEU A 385 -6.26 25.32 -6.17
CA LEU A 385 -7.66 25.23 -5.80
C LEU A 385 -7.85 24.06 -4.84
N MET A 386 -8.05 24.37 -3.56
CA MET A 386 -8.29 23.38 -2.51
C MET A 386 -9.71 22.81 -2.62
N LYS A 387 -9.85 21.50 -2.39
CA LYS A 387 -11.17 20.83 -2.35
C LYS A 387 -11.90 21.04 -1.03
N CYS A 388 -11.14 21.21 0.04
CA CYS A 388 -11.66 21.46 1.37
C CYS A 388 -11.06 22.78 1.88
N ASN A 389 -11.93 23.72 2.23
CA ASN A 389 -11.57 24.91 3.00
C ASN A 389 -11.39 24.56 4.47
#